data_AF-A0A934MT28-F1
#
_entry.id   AF-A0A934MT28-F1
#
_cell.length_a   1.000
_cell.length_b   1.000
_cell.length_c   1.000
_cell.angle_alpha   90.00
_cell.angle_beta   90.00
_cell.angle_gamma   90.00
#
_symmetry.space_group_name_H-M   'P 1'
#
loop_
_entity.id
_entity.type
_entity.pdbx_description
1 polymer ?
#
loop_
_entity_poly.entity_id
_entity_poly.type
_entity_poly.pdbx_seq_one_letter_code
_entity_poly.pdbx_strand_id
1 'polypeptide(L)'
;MILFARQLLAVLALGLFAAPGWAADMWLVSNHFSAERFVPHLHYAGPVMEGDAATLASLFDEVLECDVPALPAEGGNCAVLTLSSPGGNYIEGLKLALLLRERAVATVVEAGSSCYSACAFAFLGGSGFSSQDGVGVYVDRMVEPHAILGFHAPYFAPDDLGTLVADFGMDAVLGASRDDIALMIKQLVDWNVDASVLSHIVSMGPEESYDVQTGEDYYVTRTHLPPSPLGHWIGDKSAAIRNACLRLLAYHRSAFIDAEPEAISETLLSDFAVNEAGQKLSGFRIGPDNPLGVTYCGLPTEQAGLMGDVDLALYTAPGISGAARPLVSLFHRPQGWSSLGTGETASRRLFKKGGFNSMFTHPFVTMGDQVTDVLDYLRFQKFDYFNKDFLVDGGMPRPEFHPSMTVAVSTHSADTLEHGNHRIVVQMGNHLLLEHAKTALTNRNVTYDLGSESSDGFVYGGTYPSGRPFLWFSLYDDEGRMAALVEIEAKTVPDDLEAAVAVQDFLACSFNFRGHALMCQ
;
A
#
# COMPACT_ATOMS: atom_id res chain seq x y z
N MET A 1 -6.22 -7.01 76.99
CA MET A 1 -6.57 -5.63 76.56
C MET A 1 -6.81 -5.67 75.06
N ILE A 2 -8.03 -5.34 74.68
CA ILE A 2 -8.57 -5.34 73.32
C ILE A 2 -7.94 -4.20 72.54
N LEU A 3 -7.46 -4.42 71.32
CA LEU A 3 -7.33 -3.38 70.30
C LEU A 3 -7.43 -3.98 68.89
N PHE A 4 -8.57 -3.69 68.28
CA PHE A 4 -8.88 -3.88 66.86
C PHE A 4 -7.96 -2.99 66.01
N ALA A 5 -7.28 -3.55 65.01
CA ALA A 5 -6.67 -2.79 63.93
C ALA A 5 -7.45 -3.07 62.63
N ARG A 6 -8.18 -2.05 62.16
CA ARG A 6 -8.85 -2.02 60.85
C ARG A 6 -7.78 -2.01 59.75
N GLN A 7 -7.81 -3.01 58.87
CA GLN A 7 -7.10 -2.95 57.59
C GLN A 7 -7.90 -2.07 56.62
N LEU A 8 -7.34 -0.93 56.21
CA LEU A 8 -7.76 -0.21 55.02
C LEU A 8 -7.08 -0.86 53.82
N LEU A 9 -7.86 -1.54 52.96
CA LEU A 9 -7.44 -1.83 51.59
C LEU A 9 -7.44 -0.52 50.80
N ALA A 10 -6.26 -0.02 50.43
CA ALA A 10 -6.12 0.98 49.39
C ALA A 10 -6.27 0.27 48.03
N VAL A 11 -7.42 0.47 47.38
CA VAL A 11 -7.61 0.11 45.97
C VAL A 11 -6.82 1.11 45.15
N LEU A 12 -5.70 0.67 44.55
CA LEU A 12 -5.00 1.43 43.51
C LEU A 12 -5.91 1.45 42.28
N ALA A 13 -6.62 2.55 42.07
CA ALA A 13 -7.24 2.84 40.79
C ALA A 13 -6.11 3.11 39.79
N LEU A 14 -5.82 2.16 38.91
CA LEU A 14 -5.10 2.46 37.66
C LEU A 14 -6.01 3.39 36.85
N GLY A 15 -5.73 4.69 36.93
CA GLY A 15 -6.29 5.65 36.00
C GLY A 15 -5.76 5.33 34.60
N LEU A 16 -6.67 5.01 33.69
CA LEU A 16 -6.45 5.15 32.26
C LEU A 16 -6.07 6.60 32.01
N PHE A 17 -4.79 6.86 31.76
CA PHE A 17 -4.36 8.13 31.20
C PHE A 17 -4.85 8.16 29.74
N ALA A 18 -6.03 8.74 29.53
CA ALA A 18 -6.37 9.31 28.23
C ALA A 18 -5.38 10.45 27.99
N ALA A 19 -4.37 10.21 27.16
CA ALA A 19 -3.54 11.30 26.67
C ALA A 19 -4.46 12.29 25.94
N PRO A 20 -4.32 13.61 26.13
CA PRO A 20 -5.02 14.57 25.29
C PRO A 20 -4.67 14.24 23.83
N GLY A 21 -5.66 13.99 23.00
CA GLY A 21 -5.45 13.62 21.60
C GLY A 21 -4.78 14.78 20.86
N TRP A 22 -3.49 14.64 20.56
CA TRP A 22 -2.82 15.53 19.63
C TRP A 22 -3.25 15.13 18.22
N ALA A 23 -3.28 16.09 17.29
CA ALA A 23 -3.52 15.80 15.88
C ALA A 23 -2.51 14.76 15.36
N ALA A 24 -2.83 14.09 14.26
CA ALA A 24 -1.90 13.13 13.68
C ALA A 24 -0.61 13.81 13.21
N ASP A 25 0.52 13.17 13.48
CA ASP A 25 1.82 13.55 12.95
C ASP A 25 1.91 13.08 11.48
N MET A 26 2.36 13.98 10.59
CA MET A 26 2.49 13.72 9.16
C MET A 26 3.81 14.25 8.66
N TRP A 27 4.59 13.42 7.96
CA TRP A 27 5.89 13.83 7.45
C TRP A 27 6.33 13.06 6.22
N LEU A 28 7.26 13.66 5.47
CA LEU A 28 8.03 13.00 4.41
C LEU A 28 9.08 12.09 5.04
N VAL A 29 9.02 10.79 4.76
CA VAL A 29 10.00 9.80 5.20
C VAL A 29 11.20 9.81 4.25
N SER A 30 10.93 9.65 2.96
CA SER A 30 11.94 9.58 1.90
C SER A 30 11.34 9.96 0.55
N ASN A 31 12.16 10.11 -0.47
CA ASN A 31 11.69 10.36 -1.84
C ASN A 31 11.35 9.08 -2.60
N HIS A 32 11.68 7.91 -2.05
CA HIS A 32 11.46 6.61 -2.70
C HIS A 32 11.00 5.56 -1.69
N PHE A 33 9.73 5.14 -1.80
CA PHE A 33 9.16 4.09 -0.94
C PHE A 33 9.76 2.70 -1.20
N SER A 34 9.81 2.27 -2.46
CA SER A 34 10.37 0.96 -2.85
C SER A 34 10.81 0.96 -4.31
N ALA A 35 11.47 -0.12 -4.74
CA ALA A 35 11.90 -0.29 -6.12
C ALA A 35 10.72 -0.27 -7.11
N GLU A 36 9.61 -0.91 -6.75
CA GLU A 36 8.38 -0.93 -7.57
C GLU A 36 7.54 0.35 -7.47
N ARG A 37 7.72 1.12 -6.38
CA ARG A 37 7.07 2.42 -6.15
C ARG A 37 8.14 3.45 -5.82
N PHE A 38 8.90 3.83 -6.85
CA PHE A 38 10.02 4.76 -6.74
C PHE A 38 9.54 6.22 -6.70
N VAL A 39 8.68 6.52 -5.74
CA VAL A 39 7.98 7.80 -5.56
C VAL A 39 8.04 8.23 -4.09
N PRO A 40 7.74 9.51 -3.78
CA PRO A 40 7.78 10.01 -2.40
C PRO A 40 7.01 9.14 -1.41
N HIS A 41 7.60 8.93 -0.24
CA HIS A 41 7.07 8.16 0.87
C HIS A 41 6.73 9.09 2.01
N LEU A 42 5.45 9.16 2.37
CA LEU A 42 4.95 9.91 3.52
C LEU A 42 4.44 8.95 4.59
N HIS A 43 4.43 9.43 5.83
CA HIS A 43 3.86 8.71 6.97
C HIS A 43 2.80 9.55 7.66
N TYR A 44 1.76 8.87 8.15
CA TYR A 44 0.69 9.42 8.97
C TYR A 44 0.55 8.55 10.23
N ALA A 45 0.73 9.18 11.40
CA ALA A 45 0.66 8.50 12.69
C ALA A 45 -0.19 9.26 13.69
N GLY A 46 -0.95 8.54 14.52
CA GLY A 46 -1.77 9.14 15.58
C GLY A 46 -3.26 9.16 15.25
N PRO A 47 -4.10 9.73 16.13
CA PRO A 47 -5.56 9.70 15.98
C PRO A 47 -6.01 10.58 14.81
N VAL A 48 -7.06 10.14 14.12
CA VAL A 48 -7.70 10.91 13.04
C VAL A 48 -8.52 12.06 13.63
N MET A 49 -8.13 13.30 13.33
CA MET A 49 -8.72 14.50 13.91
C MET A 49 -9.16 15.49 12.83
N GLU A 50 -10.20 16.28 13.10
CA GLU A 50 -10.69 17.28 12.15
C GLU A 50 -9.56 18.25 11.72
N GLY A 51 -9.39 18.43 10.40
CA GLY A 51 -8.35 19.28 9.82
C GLY A 51 -7.14 18.51 9.30
N ASP A 52 -7.01 17.22 9.61
CA ASP A 52 -5.93 16.36 9.12
C ASP A 52 -5.87 16.33 7.58
N ALA A 53 -7.01 16.26 6.89
CA ALA A 53 -7.03 16.25 5.43
C ALA A 53 -6.50 17.55 4.84
N ALA A 54 -6.78 18.70 5.46
CA ALA A 54 -6.26 19.99 5.01
C ALA A 54 -4.74 20.10 5.26
N THR A 55 -4.28 19.57 6.39
CA THR A 55 -2.87 19.50 6.75
C THR A 55 -2.10 18.60 5.78
N LEU A 56 -2.64 17.41 5.49
CA LEU A 56 -2.05 16.47 4.53
C LEU A 56 -2.03 17.05 3.10
N ALA A 57 -3.08 17.75 2.68
CA ALA A 57 -3.11 18.43 1.38
C ALA A 57 -2.01 19.49 1.28
N SER A 58 -1.79 20.26 2.34
CA SER A 58 -0.73 21.26 2.40
C SER A 58 0.66 20.61 2.32
N LEU A 59 0.85 19.49 3.02
CA LEU A 59 2.09 18.72 2.94
C LEU A 59 2.32 18.19 1.51
N PHE A 60 1.29 17.65 0.85
CA PHE A 60 1.38 17.22 -0.54
C PHE A 60 1.77 18.36 -1.47
N ASP A 61 1.17 19.54 -1.34
CA ASP A 61 1.52 20.71 -2.15
C ASP A 61 2.98 21.17 -1.90
N GLU A 62 3.53 20.91 -0.72
CA GLU A 62 4.90 21.28 -0.35
C GLU A 62 5.96 20.29 -0.87
N VAL A 63 5.64 18.99 -0.91
CA VAL A 63 6.62 17.91 -1.13
C VAL A 63 6.44 17.11 -2.41
N LEU A 64 5.29 17.20 -3.09
CA LEU A 64 5.03 16.40 -4.29
C LEU A 64 5.12 17.24 -5.58
N GLU A 65 5.98 16.81 -6.49
CA GLU A 65 6.05 17.29 -7.87
C GLU A 65 5.37 16.28 -8.80
N CYS A 66 4.04 16.27 -8.81
CA CYS A 66 3.25 15.31 -9.59
C CYS A 66 1.99 15.95 -10.19
N ASP A 67 1.82 15.77 -11.51
CA ASP A 67 0.60 16.10 -12.22
C ASP A 67 -0.17 14.80 -12.53
N VAL A 68 -1.26 14.54 -11.80
CA VAL A 68 -2.01 13.27 -11.86
C VAL A 68 -2.45 12.92 -13.29
N PRO A 69 -3.08 13.82 -14.07
CA PRO A 69 -3.42 13.55 -15.47
C PRO A 69 -2.22 13.23 -16.38
N ALA A 70 -1.01 13.64 -16.02
CA ALA A 70 0.21 13.36 -16.76
C ALA A 70 0.87 12.02 -16.39
N LEU A 71 0.34 11.29 -15.40
CA LEU A 71 0.81 9.93 -15.09
C LEU A 71 0.64 9.01 -16.31
N PRO A 72 1.54 8.03 -16.50
CA PRO A 72 1.67 7.35 -17.78
C PRO A 72 0.54 6.33 -18.02
N ALA A 73 0.43 5.83 -19.25
CA ALA A 73 -0.65 4.94 -19.67
C ALA A 73 -0.61 3.59 -18.93
N GLU A 74 0.58 3.08 -18.61
CA GLU A 74 0.77 1.90 -17.76
C GLU A 74 0.37 2.12 -16.28
N GLY A 75 0.01 3.35 -15.92
CA GLY A 75 -0.42 3.76 -14.59
C GLY A 75 0.72 4.07 -13.64
N GLY A 76 0.45 4.88 -12.63
CA GLY A 76 1.38 5.17 -11.53
C GLY A 76 0.67 5.81 -10.35
N ASN A 77 1.46 6.22 -9.36
CA ASN A 77 1.02 6.95 -8.19
C ASN A 77 1.96 8.14 -7.95
N CYS A 78 1.45 9.23 -7.38
CA CYS A 78 2.26 10.41 -7.07
C CYS A 78 3.08 10.23 -5.78
N ALA A 79 2.59 9.40 -4.87
CA ALA A 79 3.24 9.10 -3.59
C ALA A 79 2.71 7.79 -2.99
N VAL A 80 3.39 7.34 -1.94
CA VAL A 80 2.90 6.30 -1.02
C VAL A 80 2.71 6.92 0.36
N LEU A 81 1.52 6.75 0.94
CA LEU A 81 1.23 7.10 2.33
C LEU A 81 1.17 5.82 3.18
N THR A 82 2.07 5.74 4.16
CA THR A 82 2.05 4.72 5.20
C THR A 82 1.20 5.18 6.38
N LEU A 83 0.31 4.31 6.86
CA LEU A 83 -0.72 4.65 7.85
C LEU A 83 -0.54 3.84 9.14
N SER A 84 -0.48 4.52 10.29
CA SER A 84 -0.46 3.91 11.62
C SER A 84 -1.34 4.70 12.59
N SER A 85 -2.61 4.32 12.73
CA SER A 85 -3.58 5.11 13.49
C SER A 85 -4.65 4.23 14.15
N PRO A 86 -5.07 4.56 15.39
CA PRO A 86 -6.20 3.91 16.05
C PRO A 86 -7.55 4.35 15.45
N GLY A 87 -7.58 5.25 14.48
CA GLY A 87 -8.79 5.87 13.96
C GLY A 87 -9.14 7.16 14.69
N GLY A 88 -10.41 7.55 14.67
CA GLY A 88 -10.87 8.82 15.22
C GLY A 88 -12.08 9.36 14.46
N ASN A 89 -12.01 10.62 14.04
CA ASN A 89 -13.10 11.31 13.34
C ASN A 89 -13.42 10.63 11.99
N TYR A 90 -14.61 10.03 11.92
CA TYR A 90 -15.07 9.28 10.76
C TYR A 90 -15.15 10.14 9.48
N ILE A 91 -15.75 11.34 9.57
CA ILE A 91 -15.91 12.24 8.43
C ILE A 91 -14.54 12.70 7.91
N GLU A 92 -13.58 12.96 8.81
CA GLU A 92 -12.22 13.28 8.40
C GLU A 92 -11.53 12.10 7.71
N GLY A 93 -11.70 10.87 8.20
CA GLY A 93 -11.24 9.66 7.51
C GLY A 93 -11.74 9.56 6.07
N LEU A 94 -13.01 9.94 5.82
CA LEU A 94 -13.57 10.02 4.46
C LEU A 94 -12.96 11.15 3.63
N LYS A 95 -12.70 12.33 4.21
CA LYS A 95 -12.01 13.43 3.50
C LYS A 95 -10.59 13.03 3.12
N LEU A 96 -9.86 12.36 4.02
CA LEU A 96 -8.54 11.80 3.74
C LEU A 96 -8.61 10.82 2.57
N ALA A 97 -9.56 9.89 2.57
CA ALA A 97 -9.74 8.94 1.48
C ALA A 97 -9.98 9.63 0.12
N LEU A 98 -10.83 10.66 0.09
CA LEU A 98 -11.11 11.44 -1.12
C LEU A 98 -9.87 12.18 -1.62
N LEU A 99 -9.14 12.84 -0.71
CA LEU A 99 -7.89 13.53 -1.03
C LEU A 99 -6.85 12.56 -1.63
N LEU A 100 -6.64 11.40 -0.99
CA LEU A 100 -5.69 10.39 -1.46
C LEU A 100 -6.03 9.92 -2.87
N ARG A 101 -7.33 9.74 -3.14
CA ARG A 101 -7.81 9.34 -4.45
C ARG A 101 -7.60 10.42 -5.52
N GLU A 102 -7.90 11.67 -5.18
CA GLU A 102 -7.71 12.84 -6.04
C GLU A 102 -6.24 13.04 -6.40
N ARG A 103 -5.33 12.81 -5.44
CA ARG A 103 -3.89 13.01 -5.58
C ARG A 103 -3.14 11.75 -6.08
N ALA A 104 -3.87 10.69 -6.45
CA ALA A 104 -3.30 9.40 -6.88
C ALA A 104 -2.22 8.87 -5.91
N VAL A 105 -2.54 8.84 -4.61
CA VAL A 105 -1.65 8.39 -3.55
C VAL A 105 -2.02 6.97 -3.14
N ALA A 106 -1.05 6.06 -3.24
CA ALA A 106 -1.22 4.68 -2.78
C ALA A 106 -1.14 4.63 -1.25
N THR A 107 -1.89 3.72 -0.62
CA THR A 107 -1.88 3.55 0.84
C THR A 107 -1.25 2.24 1.25
N VAL A 108 -0.52 2.25 2.36
CA VAL A 108 0.12 1.06 2.93
C VAL A 108 -0.10 1.02 4.43
N VAL A 109 -0.48 -0.14 4.97
CA VAL A 109 -0.28 -0.44 6.39
C VAL A 109 0.92 -1.39 6.49
N GLU A 110 2.02 -0.88 7.04
CA GLU A 110 3.29 -1.60 7.11
C GLU A 110 3.29 -2.67 8.20
N ALA A 111 4.17 -3.67 8.05
CA ALA A 111 4.31 -4.75 9.02
C ALA A 111 4.55 -4.19 10.43
N GLY A 112 3.76 -4.64 11.42
CA GLY A 112 3.84 -4.16 12.80
C GLY A 112 3.04 -2.88 13.09
N SER A 113 2.47 -2.24 12.06
CA SER A 113 1.56 -1.10 12.21
C SER A 113 0.10 -1.55 12.18
N SER A 114 -0.77 -0.68 12.69
CA SER A 114 -2.22 -0.89 12.66
C SER A 114 -2.96 0.35 12.21
N CYS A 115 -4.04 0.17 11.45
CA CYS A 115 -4.90 1.23 10.95
C CYS A 115 -6.36 0.85 11.18
N TYR A 116 -6.99 1.46 12.18
CA TYR A 116 -8.34 1.12 12.64
C TYR A 116 -9.36 2.21 12.31
N SER A 117 -10.64 1.81 12.20
CA SER A 117 -11.79 2.72 12.13
C SER A 117 -11.63 3.80 11.05
N ALA A 118 -11.67 5.10 11.38
CA ALA A 118 -11.50 6.20 10.44
C ALA A 118 -10.22 6.10 9.59
N CYS A 119 -9.12 5.58 10.15
CA CYS A 119 -7.90 5.31 9.38
C CYS A 119 -8.14 4.25 8.30
N ALA A 120 -8.87 3.17 8.63
CA ALA A 120 -9.16 2.11 7.67
C ALA A 120 -10.00 2.64 6.50
N PHE A 121 -10.88 3.62 6.73
CA PHE A 121 -11.58 4.31 5.64
C PHE A 121 -10.65 5.21 4.82
N ALA A 122 -9.74 5.96 5.45
CA ALA A 122 -8.71 6.72 4.75
C ALA A 122 -7.86 5.80 3.85
N PHE A 123 -7.44 4.65 4.38
CA PHE A 123 -6.70 3.61 3.67
C PHE A 123 -7.41 3.16 2.39
N LEU A 124 -8.72 2.99 2.40
CA LEU A 124 -9.47 2.55 1.22
C LEU A 124 -9.43 3.55 0.05
N GLY A 125 -9.13 4.82 0.33
CA GLY A 125 -8.91 5.86 -0.68
C GLY A 125 -7.63 5.68 -1.50
N GLY A 126 -6.73 4.79 -1.09
CA GLY A 126 -5.47 4.50 -1.78
C GLY A 126 -5.66 4.15 -3.24
N SER A 127 -5.03 4.92 -4.12
CA SER A 127 -5.21 4.80 -5.55
C SER A 127 -3.94 5.09 -6.35
N GLY A 128 -3.94 4.59 -7.58
CA GLY A 128 -3.11 5.11 -8.67
C GLY A 128 -3.98 5.70 -9.78
N PHE A 129 -3.33 6.30 -10.77
CA PHE A 129 -3.97 6.83 -11.96
C PHE A 129 -3.25 6.37 -13.23
N SER A 130 -4.02 6.12 -14.29
CA SER A 130 -3.53 5.83 -15.63
C SER A 130 -4.18 6.80 -16.62
N SER A 131 -3.36 7.41 -17.47
CA SER A 131 -3.82 8.23 -18.60
C SER A 131 -4.36 7.40 -19.77
N GLN A 132 -4.34 6.06 -19.69
CA GLN A 132 -4.94 5.20 -20.70
C GLN A 132 -6.46 5.43 -20.72
N ASP A 133 -6.99 5.72 -21.91
CA ASP A 133 -8.42 5.86 -22.14
C ASP A 133 -9.21 4.67 -21.58
N GLY A 134 -10.17 4.97 -20.70
CA GLY A 134 -11.05 3.99 -20.06
C GLY A 134 -10.50 3.37 -18.76
N VAL A 135 -9.26 3.67 -18.35
CA VAL A 135 -8.68 3.19 -17.08
C VAL A 135 -8.87 4.24 -15.98
N GLY A 136 -8.19 5.39 -16.05
CA GLY A 136 -8.27 6.44 -15.05
C GLY A 136 -7.79 5.99 -13.67
N VAL A 137 -8.57 6.32 -12.62
CA VAL A 137 -8.27 5.96 -11.23
C VAL A 137 -8.47 4.45 -10.99
N TYR A 138 -7.48 3.79 -10.40
CA TYR A 138 -7.55 2.38 -9.99
C TYR A 138 -7.12 2.18 -8.53
N VAL A 139 -7.51 1.06 -7.93
CA VAL A 139 -7.19 0.73 -6.54
C VAL A 139 -5.69 0.45 -6.40
N ASP A 140 -5.02 1.14 -5.48
CA ASP A 140 -3.66 0.83 -5.05
C ASP A 140 -3.53 1.00 -3.53
N ARG A 141 -3.83 -0.09 -2.83
CA ARG A 141 -3.82 -0.14 -1.36
C ARG A 141 -3.28 -1.47 -0.89
N MET A 142 -2.34 -1.45 0.05
CA MET A 142 -1.61 -2.64 0.49
C MET A 142 -1.58 -2.80 2.00
N VAL A 143 -1.71 -4.04 2.45
CA VAL A 143 -1.49 -4.42 3.84
C VAL A 143 -0.35 -5.43 3.85
N GLU A 144 0.73 -5.10 4.53
CA GLU A 144 1.87 -6.01 4.66
C GLU A 144 1.56 -7.15 5.62
N PRO A 145 2.25 -8.30 5.51
CA PRO A 145 2.12 -9.34 6.52
C PRO A 145 2.44 -8.81 7.93
N HIS A 146 1.67 -9.24 8.93
CA HIS A 146 1.73 -8.76 10.32
C HIS A 146 1.26 -7.30 10.55
N ALA A 147 0.76 -6.62 9.52
CA ALA A 147 0.00 -5.39 9.71
C ALA A 147 -1.46 -5.71 10.03
N ILE A 148 -2.18 -4.76 10.64
CA ILE A 148 -3.61 -4.91 10.90
C ILE A 148 -4.37 -3.72 10.30
N LEU A 149 -5.33 -4.01 9.42
CA LEU A 149 -6.32 -3.05 8.93
C LEU A 149 -7.69 -3.48 9.47
N GLY A 150 -8.26 -2.69 10.38
CA GLY A 150 -9.48 -3.05 11.10
C GLY A 150 -10.64 -2.10 10.84
N PHE A 151 -11.78 -2.63 10.41
CA PHE A 151 -13.01 -1.85 10.20
C PHE A 151 -13.97 -2.00 11.38
N HIS A 152 -14.54 -0.89 11.85
CA HIS A 152 -15.64 -0.86 12.82
C HIS A 152 -16.93 -0.42 12.13
N ALA A 153 -18.08 -0.85 12.67
CA ALA A 153 -19.34 -0.19 12.37
C ALA A 153 -19.31 1.26 12.92
N PRO A 154 -19.88 2.26 12.20
CA PRO A 154 -20.08 3.59 12.76
C PRO A 154 -20.95 3.51 14.01
N TYR A 155 -20.45 4.01 15.15
CA TYR A 155 -21.12 3.89 16.44
C TYR A 155 -20.98 5.18 17.27
N PHE A 156 -22.02 5.49 18.04
CA PHE A 156 -21.99 6.54 19.06
C PHE A 156 -21.75 5.91 20.43
N ALA A 157 -20.68 6.30 21.11
CA ALA A 157 -20.37 5.80 22.46
C ALA A 157 -21.56 6.01 23.42
N PRO A 158 -21.83 5.08 24.36
CA PRO A 158 -22.98 5.18 25.26
C PRO A 158 -22.99 6.46 26.10
N ASP A 159 -21.80 6.91 26.52
CA ASP A 159 -21.61 8.10 27.34
C ASP A 159 -21.97 9.38 26.57
N ASP A 160 -21.70 9.41 25.26
CA ASP A 160 -22.08 10.50 24.37
C ASP A 160 -23.54 10.39 23.93
N LEU A 161 -24.08 9.18 23.83
CA LEU A 161 -25.44 8.91 23.36
C LEU A 161 -26.49 9.51 24.29
N GLY A 162 -26.29 9.43 25.61
CA GLY A 162 -27.19 10.04 26.59
C GLY A 162 -27.30 11.55 26.44
N THR A 163 -26.16 12.22 26.26
CA THR A 163 -26.07 13.67 26.01
C THR A 163 -26.61 14.05 24.63
N LEU A 164 -26.26 13.32 23.57
CA LEU A 164 -26.74 13.57 22.22
C LEU A 164 -28.26 13.41 22.11
N VAL A 165 -28.84 12.39 22.76
CA VAL A 165 -30.29 12.20 22.81
C VAL A 165 -30.97 13.30 23.62
N ALA A 166 -30.35 13.76 24.71
CA ALA A 166 -30.88 14.86 25.51
C ALA A 166 -30.89 16.19 24.74
N ASP A 167 -29.83 16.46 23.97
CA ASP A 167 -29.64 17.73 23.27
C ASP A 167 -30.38 17.80 21.92
N PHE A 168 -30.44 16.68 21.18
CA PHE A 168 -30.94 16.65 19.80
C PHE A 168 -32.18 15.77 19.59
N GLY A 169 -32.54 14.95 20.59
CA GLY A 169 -33.65 14.01 20.51
C GLY A 169 -33.30 12.69 19.82
N MET A 170 -33.96 11.61 20.22
CA MET A 170 -33.69 10.25 19.74
C MET A 170 -33.80 10.11 18.21
N ASP A 171 -34.81 10.71 17.60
CA ASP A 171 -35.04 10.60 16.15
C ASP A 171 -33.91 11.24 15.33
N ALA A 172 -33.34 12.35 15.80
CA ALA A 172 -32.24 13.03 15.12
C ALA A 172 -30.94 12.24 15.23
N VAL A 173 -30.65 11.69 16.41
CA VAL A 173 -29.45 10.87 16.65
C VAL A 173 -29.50 9.56 15.86
N LEU A 174 -30.64 8.88 15.86
CA LEU A 174 -30.83 7.69 15.02
C LEU A 174 -30.84 8.02 13.53
N GLY A 175 -31.34 9.20 13.15
CA GLY A 175 -31.25 9.71 11.77
C GLY A 175 -29.82 9.88 11.31
N ALA A 176 -28.99 10.57 12.10
CA ALA A 176 -27.56 10.77 11.83
C ALA A 176 -26.82 9.42 11.69
N SER A 177 -27.05 8.47 12.60
CA SER A 177 -26.48 7.11 12.52
C SER A 177 -26.82 6.41 11.19
N ARG A 178 -28.08 6.54 10.74
CA ARG A 178 -28.53 5.94 9.48
C ARG A 178 -27.87 6.60 8.27
N ASP A 179 -27.72 7.92 8.29
CA ASP A 179 -27.06 8.67 7.22
C ASP A 179 -25.57 8.33 7.14
N ASP A 180 -24.90 8.15 8.28
CA ASP A 180 -23.49 7.74 8.35
C ASP A 180 -23.27 6.32 7.81
N ILE A 181 -24.15 5.38 8.15
CA ILE A 181 -24.13 4.02 7.59
C ILE A 181 -24.40 4.04 6.08
N ALA A 182 -25.38 4.83 5.62
CA ALA A 182 -25.67 4.97 4.20
C ALA A 182 -24.48 5.57 3.43
N LEU A 183 -23.82 6.57 4.00
CA LEU A 183 -22.59 7.15 3.47
C LEU A 183 -21.47 6.11 3.43
N MET A 184 -21.29 5.33 4.51
CA MET A 184 -20.32 4.24 4.56
C MET A 184 -20.52 3.25 3.42
N ILE A 185 -21.75 2.72 3.27
CA ILE A 185 -22.10 1.76 2.22
C ILE A 185 -21.81 2.35 0.85
N LYS A 186 -22.20 3.61 0.61
CA LYS A 186 -21.93 4.30 -0.65
C LYS A 186 -20.42 4.35 -0.94
N GLN A 187 -19.61 4.77 0.02
CA GLN A 187 -18.15 4.89 -0.16
C GLN A 187 -17.49 3.52 -0.37
N LEU A 188 -17.90 2.50 0.38
CA LEU A 188 -17.35 1.14 0.22
C LEU A 188 -17.67 0.57 -1.18
N VAL A 189 -18.86 0.85 -1.71
CA VAL A 189 -19.21 0.53 -3.11
C VAL A 189 -18.37 1.33 -4.10
N ASP A 190 -18.23 2.64 -3.91
CA ASP A 190 -17.44 3.52 -4.79
C ASP A 190 -15.94 3.16 -4.78
N TRP A 191 -15.42 2.64 -3.67
CA TRP A 191 -14.05 2.16 -3.50
C TRP A 191 -13.88 0.66 -3.73
N ASN A 192 -14.86 0.05 -4.41
CA ASN A 192 -14.83 -1.31 -4.94
C ASN A 192 -14.62 -2.39 -3.87
N VAL A 193 -15.08 -2.19 -2.64
CA VAL A 193 -15.11 -3.24 -1.61
C VAL A 193 -16.22 -4.24 -1.94
N ASP A 194 -16.00 -5.53 -1.70
CA ASP A 194 -16.99 -6.55 -2.00
C ASP A 194 -18.27 -6.35 -1.17
N ALA A 195 -19.44 -6.43 -1.80
CA ALA A 195 -20.71 -6.20 -1.13
C ALA A 195 -20.97 -7.19 0.02
N SER A 196 -20.40 -8.40 -0.04
CA SER A 196 -20.59 -9.45 0.98
C SER A 196 -20.02 -9.04 2.35
N VAL A 197 -18.86 -8.38 2.39
CA VAL A 197 -18.21 -7.95 3.65
C VAL A 197 -18.91 -6.75 4.29
N LEU A 198 -19.65 -5.94 3.51
CA LEU A 198 -20.37 -4.78 4.03
C LEU A 198 -21.38 -5.16 5.11
N SER A 199 -22.14 -6.23 4.85
CA SER A 199 -23.13 -6.73 5.81
C SER A 199 -22.48 -7.17 7.12
N HIS A 200 -21.29 -7.77 7.03
CA HIS A 200 -20.54 -8.23 8.18
C HIS A 200 -20.03 -7.04 9.01
N ILE A 201 -19.35 -6.07 8.38
CA ILE A 201 -18.83 -4.87 9.05
C ILE A 201 -19.96 -4.08 9.73
N VAL A 202 -21.10 -3.87 9.05
CA VAL A 202 -22.25 -3.13 9.63
C VAL A 202 -22.88 -3.88 10.81
N SER A 203 -22.79 -5.22 10.83
CA SER A 203 -23.39 -6.05 11.89
C SER A 203 -22.54 -6.16 13.16
N MET A 204 -21.30 -5.64 13.15
CA MET A 204 -20.37 -5.76 14.26
C MET A 204 -20.79 -4.91 15.46
N GLY A 205 -20.51 -5.44 16.65
CA GLY A 205 -20.64 -4.72 17.91
C GLY A 205 -19.62 -3.58 18.04
N PRO A 206 -19.82 -2.67 19.01
CA PRO A 206 -18.96 -1.49 19.19
C PRO A 206 -17.51 -1.80 19.58
N GLU A 207 -17.24 -2.99 20.12
CA GLU A 207 -15.90 -3.48 20.50
C GLU A 207 -15.35 -4.52 19.49
N GLU A 208 -16.09 -4.78 18.41
CA GLU A 208 -15.72 -5.76 17.39
C GLU A 208 -15.12 -5.05 16.18
N SER A 209 -14.09 -5.67 15.59
CA SER A 209 -13.45 -5.21 14.36
C SER A 209 -13.37 -6.30 13.32
N TYR A 210 -13.52 -5.91 12.05
CA TYR A 210 -13.19 -6.74 10.91
C TYR A 210 -11.75 -6.49 10.53
N ASP A 211 -10.87 -7.38 10.95
CA ASP A 211 -9.43 -7.26 10.70
C ASP A 211 -9.02 -8.01 9.43
N VAL A 212 -8.32 -7.33 8.53
CA VAL A 212 -7.76 -7.95 7.32
C VAL A 212 -6.53 -8.76 7.69
N GLN A 213 -6.70 -10.07 7.89
CA GLN A 213 -5.63 -10.95 8.35
C GLN A 213 -5.40 -12.14 7.44
N THR A 214 -6.44 -12.67 6.81
CA THR A 214 -6.39 -13.91 6.03
C THR A 214 -6.47 -13.64 4.53
N GLY A 215 -6.09 -14.63 3.71
CA GLY A 215 -6.16 -14.49 2.26
C GLY A 215 -7.58 -14.22 1.73
N GLU A 216 -8.64 -14.58 2.45
CA GLU A 216 -10.02 -14.21 2.12
C GLU A 216 -10.28 -12.72 2.41
N ASP A 217 -9.78 -12.19 3.52
CA ASP A 217 -9.99 -10.78 3.89
C ASP A 217 -9.38 -9.82 2.87
N TYR A 218 -8.18 -10.12 2.37
CA TYR A 218 -7.56 -9.38 1.26
C TYR A 218 -8.44 -9.44 0.01
N TYR A 219 -9.06 -10.59 -0.26
CA TYR A 219 -9.93 -10.77 -1.42
C TYR A 219 -11.21 -9.95 -1.31
N VAL A 220 -11.91 -9.94 -0.18
CA VAL A 220 -13.20 -9.25 -0.03
C VAL A 220 -13.03 -7.73 0.17
N THR A 221 -11.95 -7.30 0.82
CA THR A 221 -11.64 -5.86 0.97
C THR A 221 -10.98 -5.26 -0.28
N ARG A 222 -10.67 -6.08 -1.29
CA ARG A 222 -9.83 -5.73 -2.46
C ARG A 222 -8.53 -5.04 -2.05
N THR A 223 -7.93 -5.55 -0.99
CA THR A 223 -6.62 -5.11 -0.52
C THR A 223 -5.57 -5.99 -1.15
N HIS A 224 -4.37 -5.44 -1.33
CA HIS A 224 -3.28 -6.15 -1.98
C HIS A 224 -2.17 -6.49 -1.00
N LEU A 225 -1.55 -7.65 -1.22
CA LEU A 225 -0.22 -7.88 -0.70
C LEU A 225 0.77 -7.01 -1.47
N PRO A 226 1.89 -6.62 -0.84
CA PRO A 226 3.01 -6.01 -1.55
C PRO A 226 3.38 -6.82 -2.80
N PRO A 227 3.76 -6.16 -3.90
CA PRO A 227 4.05 -6.91 -5.11
C PRO A 227 5.38 -7.66 -4.97
N SER A 228 5.40 -8.84 -5.55
CA SER A 228 6.53 -9.76 -5.64
C SER A 228 6.16 -10.92 -6.56
N PRO A 229 7.14 -11.71 -7.02
CA PRO A 229 6.86 -13.00 -7.66
C PRO A 229 6.00 -13.92 -6.78
N LEU A 230 5.06 -14.63 -7.40
CA LEU A 230 4.13 -15.54 -6.70
C LEU A 230 4.85 -16.55 -5.80
N GLY A 231 6.02 -17.04 -6.21
CA GLY A 231 6.83 -18.00 -5.47
C GLY A 231 7.20 -17.56 -4.05
N HIS A 232 7.20 -16.26 -3.72
CA HIS A 232 7.44 -15.79 -2.37
C HIS A 232 6.21 -15.88 -1.44
N TRP A 233 5.00 -15.98 -2.02
CA TRP A 233 3.73 -16.03 -1.29
C TRP A 233 3.15 -17.44 -1.21
N ILE A 234 3.66 -18.38 -2.00
CA ILE A 234 3.08 -19.71 -2.15
C ILE A 234 4.10 -20.80 -1.86
N GLY A 235 3.69 -21.78 -1.07
CA GLY A 235 4.47 -23.02 -0.87
C GLY A 235 4.21 -24.00 -2.01
N ASP A 236 3.09 -24.71 -1.93
CA ASP A 236 2.70 -25.69 -2.95
C ASP A 236 1.90 -25.03 -4.10
N LYS A 237 2.35 -25.26 -5.34
CA LYS A 237 1.75 -24.66 -6.54
C LYS A 237 0.36 -25.20 -6.82
N SER A 238 0.13 -26.49 -6.55
CA SER A 238 -1.19 -27.10 -6.76
C SER A 238 -2.21 -26.49 -5.80
N ALA A 239 -1.86 -26.36 -4.52
CA ALA A 239 -2.64 -25.67 -3.51
C ALA A 239 -2.88 -24.20 -3.89
N ALA A 240 -1.87 -23.50 -4.40
CA ALA A 240 -2.01 -22.11 -4.86
C ALA A 240 -3.03 -21.95 -6.01
N ILE A 241 -2.99 -22.84 -7.00
CA ILE A 241 -3.98 -22.88 -8.09
C ILE A 241 -5.38 -23.17 -7.50
N ARG A 242 -5.47 -24.10 -6.54
CA ARG A 242 -6.74 -24.44 -5.88
C ARG A 242 -7.31 -23.24 -5.13
N ASN A 243 -6.47 -22.50 -4.41
CA ASN A 243 -6.84 -21.28 -3.70
C ASN A 243 -7.38 -20.19 -4.64
N ALA A 244 -6.77 -20.01 -5.81
CA ALA A 244 -7.27 -19.10 -6.84
C ALA A 244 -8.62 -19.57 -7.41
N CYS A 245 -8.78 -20.89 -7.61
CA CYS A 245 -10.06 -21.49 -8.02
C CYS A 245 -11.18 -21.27 -7.01
N LEU A 246 -10.89 -21.39 -5.71
CA LEU A 246 -11.84 -21.11 -4.63
C LEU A 246 -12.37 -19.68 -4.70
N ARG A 247 -11.49 -18.70 -4.83
CA ARG A 247 -11.86 -17.28 -4.98
C ARG A 247 -12.64 -16.99 -6.25
N LEU A 248 -12.25 -17.61 -7.37
CA LEU A 248 -12.96 -17.43 -8.63
C LEU A 248 -14.36 -18.05 -8.60
N LEU A 249 -14.52 -19.19 -7.91
CA LEU A 249 -15.82 -19.83 -7.71
C LEU A 249 -16.71 -19.01 -6.76
N ALA A 250 -16.15 -18.48 -5.68
CA ALA A 250 -16.81 -17.56 -4.76
C ALA A 250 -17.32 -16.31 -5.50
N TYR A 251 -16.47 -15.69 -6.33
CA TYR A 251 -16.86 -14.59 -7.20
C TYR A 251 -18.02 -14.96 -8.13
N HIS A 252 -17.92 -16.09 -8.83
CA HIS A 252 -18.95 -16.55 -9.76
C HIS A 252 -20.32 -16.75 -9.09
N ARG A 253 -20.32 -17.15 -7.81
CA ARG A 253 -21.53 -17.37 -7.01
C ARG A 253 -21.99 -16.12 -6.26
N SER A 254 -21.20 -15.05 -6.26
CA SER A 254 -21.42 -13.88 -5.41
C SER A 254 -21.57 -14.27 -3.93
N ALA A 255 -20.66 -15.11 -3.44
CA ALA A 255 -20.68 -15.66 -2.08
C ALA A 255 -19.27 -15.60 -1.44
N PHE A 256 -19.20 -15.78 -0.12
CA PHE A 256 -17.94 -16.02 0.61
C PHE A 256 -17.29 -17.34 0.18
N ILE A 257 -16.00 -17.50 0.49
CA ILE A 257 -15.27 -18.72 0.19
C ILE A 257 -15.77 -19.82 1.14
N ASP A 258 -16.19 -20.93 0.56
CA ASP A 258 -16.51 -22.13 1.32
C ASP A 258 -15.22 -22.82 1.78
N ALA A 259 -15.10 -23.10 3.08
CA ALA A 259 -13.91 -23.70 3.69
C ALA A 259 -13.73 -25.17 3.33
N GLU A 260 -14.84 -25.88 3.10
CA GLU A 260 -14.86 -27.28 2.69
C GLU A 260 -15.80 -27.44 1.50
N PRO A 261 -15.48 -26.85 0.33
CA PRO A 261 -16.37 -26.99 -0.80
C PRO A 261 -16.32 -28.43 -1.26
N GLU A 262 -17.41 -29.17 -1.05
CA GLU A 262 -17.65 -30.50 -1.61
C GLU A 262 -17.42 -30.53 -3.14
N ALA A 263 -17.45 -29.35 -3.79
CA ALA A 263 -17.28 -29.14 -5.21
C ALA A 263 -15.83 -29.34 -5.73
N ILE A 264 -14.78 -28.90 -5.04
CA ILE A 264 -13.42 -28.86 -5.65
C ILE A 264 -12.59 -30.09 -5.26
N SER A 265 -12.32 -30.94 -6.26
CA SER A 265 -11.38 -32.07 -6.16
C SER A 265 -10.05 -31.66 -5.52
N GLU A 266 -9.46 -32.55 -4.72
CA GLU A 266 -8.12 -32.35 -4.15
C GLU A 266 -7.00 -32.66 -5.16
N THR A 267 -7.28 -33.52 -6.13
CA THR A 267 -6.28 -33.91 -7.14
C THR A 267 -6.22 -32.89 -8.27
N LEU A 268 -5.02 -32.38 -8.54
CA LEU A 268 -4.73 -31.60 -9.74
C LEU A 268 -4.69 -32.51 -10.97
N LEU A 269 -5.55 -32.22 -11.93
CA LEU A 269 -5.61 -32.88 -13.22
C LEU A 269 -4.72 -32.15 -14.22
N SER A 270 -3.99 -32.90 -15.03
CA SER A 270 -3.16 -32.36 -16.11
C SER A 270 -3.77 -32.66 -17.47
N ASP A 271 -3.69 -31.71 -18.40
CA ASP A 271 -4.17 -31.84 -19.78
C ASP A 271 -5.61 -32.38 -19.88
N PHE A 272 -6.48 -32.01 -18.93
CA PHE A 272 -7.81 -32.62 -18.76
C PHE A 272 -8.80 -32.20 -19.85
N ALA A 273 -8.57 -31.05 -20.50
CA ALA A 273 -9.38 -30.52 -21.58
C ALA A 273 -8.55 -29.60 -22.48
N VAL A 274 -9.15 -29.18 -23.59
CA VAL A 274 -8.60 -28.19 -24.51
C VAL A 274 -9.58 -27.01 -24.60
N ASN A 275 -9.09 -25.78 -24.50
CA ASN A 275 -9.94 -24.58 -24.64
C ASN A 275 -10.19 -24.21 -26.11
N GLU A 276 -11.00 -23.18 -26.36
CA GLU A 276 -11.32 -22.73 -27.73
C GLU A 276 -10.11 -22.18 -28.50
N ALA A 277 -9.02 -21.81 -27.81
CA ALA A 277 -7.75 -21.41 -28.41
C ALA A 277 -6.81 -22.59 -28.72
N GLY A 278 -7.23 -23.83 -28.45
CA GLY A 278 -6.42 -25.03 -28.68
C GLY A 278 -5.39 -25.30 -27.58
N GLN A 279 -5.41 -24.57 -26.47
CA GLN A 279 -4.50 -24.76 -25.35
C GLN A 279 -5.01 -25.88 -24.45
N LYS A 280 -4.10 -26.77 -24.04
CA LYS A 280 -4.40 -27.79 -23.03
C LYS A 280 -4.56 -27.15 -21.65
N LEU A 281 -5.46 -27.68 -20.84
CA LEU A 281 -5.79 -27.14 -19.53
C LEU A 281 -5.36 -28.09 -18.41
N SER A 282 -4.83 -27.51 -17.34
CA SER A 282 -4.53 -28.20 -16.07
C SER A 282 -5.20 -27.47 -14.89
N GLY A 283 -5.65 -28.21 -13.88
CA GLY A 283 -6.49 -27.64 -12.82
C GLY A 283 -7.33 -28.67 -12.06
N PHE A 284 -8.48 -28.25 -11.56
CA PHE A 284 -9.33 -29.04 -10.69
C PHE A 284 -10.72 -29.25 -11.27
N ARG A 285 -11.27 -30.42 -10.99
CA ARG A 285 -12.69 -30.69 -11.23
C ARG A 285 -13.53 -30.05 -10.13
N ILE A 286 -14.60 -29.36 -10.53
CA ILE A 286 -15.54 -28.63 -9.65
C ILE A 286 -16.91 -29.33 -9.57
N GLY A 287 -17.25 -30.12 -10.58
CA GLY A 287 -18.58 -30.73 -10.65
C GLY A 287 -18.74 -31.77 -11.74
N PRO A 288 -19.95 -32.34 -11.89
CA PRO A 288 -20.28 -33.22 -13.00
C PRO A 288 -20.19 -32.47 -14.33
N ASP A 289 -20.05 -33.21 -15.44
CA ASP A 289 -19.98 -32.60 -16.77
C ASP A 289 -21.27 -31.81 -17.05
N ASN A 290 -21.11 -30.51 -17.24
CA ASN A 290 -22.19 -29.61 -17.56
C ASN A 290 -21.75 -28.67 -18.70
N PRO A 291 -22.39 -28.73 -19.89
CA PRO A 291 -22.00 -27.89 -21.01
C PRO A 291 -22.36 -26.41 -20.83
N LEU A 292 -23.16 -26.08 -19.81
CA LEU A 292 -23.60 -24.71 -19.50
C LEU A 292 -23.17 -24.23 -18.11
N GLY A 293 -22.60 -25.12 -17.29
CA GLY A 293 -22.25 -24.84 -15.90
C GLY A 293 -20.78 -25.11 -15.61
N VAL A 294 -20.32 -24.66 -14.44
CA VAL A 294 -18.95 -24.87 -13.99
C VAL A 294 -18.68 -26.37 -13.82
N THR A 295 -17.75 -26.90 -14.61
CA THR A 295 -17.27 -28.29 -14.51
C THR A 295 -15.83 -28.34 -14.01
N TYR A 296 -15.00 -27.42 -14.47
CA TYR A 296 -13.58 -27.33 -14.12
C TYR A 296 -13.21 -25.92 -13.70
N CYS A 297 -12.12 -25.82 -12.95
CA CYS A 297 -11.35 -24.60 -12.82
C CYS A 297 -9.91 -24.92 -13.20
N GLY A 298 -9.28 -24.11 -14.05
CA GLY A 298 -7.93 -24.40 -14.49
C GLY A 298 -7.31 -23.27 -15.27
N LEU A 299 -6.13 -23.55 -15.80
CA LEU A 299 -5.29 -22.62 -16.55
C LEU A 299 -4.56 -23.40 -17.67
N PRO A 300 -4.04 -22.73 -18.72
CA PRO A 300 -3.22 -23.35 -19.75
C PRO A 300 -2.04 -24.14 -19.14
N THR A 301 -1.87 -25.43 -19.46
CA THR A 301 -0.89 -26.32 -18.79
C THR A 301 0.52 -25.71 -18.67
N GLU A 302 0.97 -24.96 -19.68
CA GLU A 302 2.28 -24.29 -19.68
C GLU A 302 2.43 -23.22 -18.58
N GLN A 303 1.33 -22.64 -18.11
CA GLN A 303 1.29 -21.64 -17.04
C GLN A 303 1.20 -22.26 -15.64
N ALA A 304 1.04 -23.59 -15.50
CA ALA A 304 0.90 -24.27 -14.20
C ALA A 304 2.13 -24.15 -13.30
N GLY A 305 3.26 -23.72 -13.87
CA GLY A 305 4.48 -23.41 -13.14
C GLY A 305 4.42 -22.14 -12.28
N LEU A 306 3.46 -21.25 -12.52
CA LEU A 306 3.24 -19.96 -11.82
C LEU A 306 4.46 -19.02 -11.81
N MET A 307 5.22 -18.98 -12.92
CA MET A 307 6.46 -18.19 -13.04
C MET A 307 6.26 -16.81 -13.71
N GLY A 308 5.04 -16.44 -14.04
CA GLY A 308 4.73 -15.22 -14.79
C GLY A 308 3.23 -15.04 -14.94
N ASP A 309 2.78 -14.69 -16.14
CA ASP A 309 1.36 -14.49 -16.43
C ASP A 309 0.54 -15.77 -16.20
N VAL A 310 -0.63 -15.61 -15.58
CA VAL A 310 -1.58 -16.71 -15.34
C VAL A 310 -2.96 -16.33 -15.84
N ASP A 311 -3.54 -17.22 -16.65
CA ASP A 311 -4.90 -17.14 -17.20
C ASP A 311 -5.72 -18.27 -16.59
N LEU A 312 -6.26 -18.01 -15.40
CA LEU A 312 -7.07 -18.98 -14.67
C LEU A 312 -8.55 -18.72 -14.94
N ALA A 313 -9.33 -19.75 -15.24
CA ALA A 313 -10.76 -19.59 -15.50
C ALA A 313 -11.59 -20.76 -14.97
N LEU A 314 -12.87 -20.49 -14.74
CA LEU A 314 -13.89 -21.51 -14.61
C LEU A 314 -14.31 -21.95 -16.00
N TYR A 315 -14.38 -23.26 -16.23
CA TYR A 315 -14.70 -23.85 -17.52
C TYR A 315 -15.93 -24.74 -17.46
N THR A 316 -16.69 -24.76 -18.55
CA THR A 316 -17.69 -25.80 -18.82
C THR A 316 -17.04 -27.14 -19.14
N ALA A 317 -17.82 -28.21 -19.17
CA ALA A 317 -17.41 -29.43 -19.85
C ALA A 317 -17.24 -29.17 -21.36
N PRO A 318 -16.39 -29.94 -22.07
CA PRO A 318 -16.33 -29.92 -23.53
C PRO A 318 -17.73 -30.07 -24.15
N GLY A 319 -18.14 -29.06 -24.93
CA GLY A 319 -19.42 -29.08 -25.63
C GLY A 319 -19.37 -29.87 -26.94
N ILE A 320 -20.31 -29.61 -27.86
CA ILE A 320 -20.36 -30.24 -29.20
C ILE A 320 -19.08 -29.96 -30.01
N SER A 321 -18.45 -28.79 -29.82
CA SER A 321 -17.18 -28.44 -30.46
C SER A 321 -15.97 -29.21 -29.91
N GLY A 322 -16.14 -29.96 -28.80
CA GLY A 322 -15.06 -30.66 -28.11
C GLY A 322 -14.14 -29.75 -27.27
N ALA A 323 -14.41 -28.45 -27.22
CA ALA A 323 -13.63 -27.48 -26.46
C ALA A 323 -14.33 -27.06 -25.17
N ALA A 324 -13.56 -26.86 -24.10
CA ALA A 324 -14.01 -26.27 -22.85
C ALA A 324 -14.09 -24.75 -22.96
N ARG A 325 -15.20 -24.15 -22.54
CA ARG A 325 -15.45 -22.71 -22.65
C ARG A 325 -15.23 -21.99 -21.32
N PRO A 326 -14.49 -20.87 -21.28
CA PRO A 326 -14.36 -20.09 -20.07
C PRO A 326 -15.68 -19.38 -19.73
N LEU A 327 -16.03 -19.34 -18.45
CA LEU A 327 -17.20 -18.64 -17.92
C LEU A 327 -16.79 -17.34 -17.23
N VAL A 328 -15.84 -17.42 -16.31
CA VAL A 328 -15.25 -16.28 -15.59
C VAL A 328 -13.75 -16.51 -15.54
N SER A 329 -12.96 -15.44 -15.73
CA SER A 329 -11.49 -15.51 -15.75
C SER A 329 -10.87 -14.59 -14.70
N LEU A 330 -9.71 -15.02 -14.22
CA LEU A 330 -8.71 -14.29 -13.45
C LEU A 330 -7.45 -14.19 -14.32
N PHE A 331 -6.97 -12.97 -14.48
CA PHE A 331 -5.72 -12.64 -15.15
C PHE A 331 -4.74 -12.10 -14.11
N HIS A 332 -3.65 -12.83 -13.89
CA HIS A 332 -2.50 -12.36 -13.12
C HIS A 332 -1.44 -11.87 -14.10
N ARG A 333 -1.00 -10.62 -13.96
CA ARG A 333 0.00 -9.95 -14.78
C ARG A 333 1.00 -9.22 -13.89
N PRO A 334 2.18 -9.79 -13.59
CA PRO A 334 3.18 -9.14 -12.75
C PRO A 334 3.64 -7.77 -13.29
N GLN A 335 3.71 -7.64 -14.61
CA GLN A 335 4.25 -6.45 -15.31
C GLN A 335 3.15 -5.62 -16.01
N GLY A 336 1.88 -5.82 -15.66
CA GLY A 336 0.77 -5.17 -16.34
C GLY A 336 -0.50 -5.12 -15.50
N TRP A 337 -1.66 -5.14 -16.16
CA TRP A 337 -2.95 -5.08 -15.48
C TRP A 337 -3.45 -6.48 -15.11
N SER A 338 -3.53 -6.78 -13.82
CA SER A 338 -4.26 -7.95 -13.34
C SER A 338 -5.74 -7.64 -13.23
N SER A 339 -6.60 -8.59 -13.61
CA SER A 339 -8.05 -8.41 -13.48
C SER A 339 -8.83 -9.68 -13.21
N LEU A 340 -9.95 -9.57 -12.49
CA LEU A 340 -10.91 -10.65 -12.29
C LEU A 340 -12.32 -10.08 -12.40
N GLY A 341 -13.20 -10.85 -13.03
CA GLY A 341 -14.62 -10.53 -13.14
C GLY A 341 -14.99 -9.80 -14.43
N THR A 342 -16.17 -9.18 -14.46
CA THR A 342 -16.74 -8.53 -15.65
C THR A 342 -17.06 -7.07 -15.35
N GLY A 343 -16.76 -6.15 -16.27
CA GLY A 343 -17.03 -4.73 -16.11
C GLY A 343 -16.18 -3.87 -17.05
N GLU A 344 -16.73 -2.74 -17.51
CA GLU A 344 -16.09 -1.84 -18.47
C GLU A 344 -15.06 -0.89 -17.85
N THR A 345 -15.07 -0.72 -16.52
CA THR A 345 -14.22 0.25 -15.81
C THR A 345 -13.41 -0.40 -14.69
N ALA A 346 -12.24 0.18 -14.38
CA ALA A 346 -11.34 -0.31 -13.33
C ALA A 346 -12.01 -0.36 -11.94
N SER A 347 -12.97 0.52 -11.68
CA SER A 347 -13.73 0.60 -10.42
C SER A 347 -14.86 -0.42 -10.29
N ARG A 348 -15.22 -1.14 -11.36
CA ARG A 348 -16.34 -2.11 -11.36
C ARG A 348 -15.90 -3.57 -11.50
N ARG A 349 -14.61 -3.83 -11.42
CA ARG A 349 -14.04 -5.18 -11.40
C ARG A 349 -12.84 -5.21 -10.48
N LEU A 350 -12.36 -6.39 -10.12
CA LEU A 350 -11.07 -6.48 -9.44
C LEU A 350 -10.02 -6.13 -10.48
N PHE A 351 -9.32 -5.02 -10.26
CA PHE A 351 -8.36 -4.48 -11.22
C PHE A 351 -7.22 -3.82 -10.47
N LYS A 352 -5.99 -4.13 -10.85
CA LYS A 352 -4.81 -3.46 -10.31
C LYS A 352 -3.63 -3.51 -11.27
N LYS A 353 -2.68 -2.61 -11.05
CA LYS A 353 -1.33 -2.71 -11.62
C LYS A 353 -0.52 -3.77 -10.86
N GLY A 354 0.15 -4.65 -11.59
CA GLY A 354 0.97 -5.72 -11.03
C GLY A 354 0.18 -6.98 -10.64
N GLY A 355 0.89 -8.00 -10.12
CA GLY A 355 0.38 -9.36 -9.93
C GLY A 355 -0.60 -9.55 -8.76
N PHE A 356 -1.69 -10.28 -8.95
CA PHE A 356 -2.65 -10.69 -7.91
C PHE A 356 -2.13 -11.77 -6.94
N ASN A 357 -1.19 -11.41 -6.08
CA ASN A 357 -0.55 -12.35 -5.15
C ASN A 357 -1.53 -12.97 -4.14
N SER A 358 -2.39 -12.15 -3.51
CA SER A 358 -3.35 -12.62 -2.50
C SER A 358 -4.31 -13.69 -3.04
N MET A 359 -4.57 -13.73 -4.35
CA MET A 359 -5.47 -14.72 -4.95
C MET A 359 -4.99 -16.16 -4.83
N PHE A 360 -3.68 -16.36 -4.64
CA PHE A 360 -3.05 -17.69 -4.61
C PHE A 360 -2.71 -18.15 -3.18
N THR A 361 -2.86 -17.27 -2.19
CA THR A 361 -2.62 -17.57 -0.77
C THR A 361 -3.74 -18.42 -0.17
N HIS A 362 -3.47 -19.12 0.92
CA HIS A 362 -4.49 -19.87 1.65
C HIS A 362 -5.59 -18.91 2.17
N PRO A 363 -6.87 -19.20 1.93
CA PRO A 363 -7.95 -18.27 2.25
C PRO A 363 -8.15 -18.05 3.75
N PHE A 364 -7.99 -19.07 4.59
CA PHE A 364 -8.37 -19.02 6.02
C PHE A 364 -7.21 -19.06 7.01
N VAL A 365 -5.97 -18.91 6.55
CA VAL A 365 -4.80 -18.84 7.43
C VAL A 365 -4.36 -17.38 7.49
N THR A 366 -3.91 -16.92 8.64
CA THR A 366 -3.38 -15.56 8.81
C THR A 366 -2.18 -15.37 7.87
N MET A 367 -2.05 -14.20 7.26
CA MET A 367 -1.02 -13.94 6.27
C MET A 367 0.39 -14.04 6.86
N GLY A 368 0.56 -13.64 8.12
CA GLY A 368 1.82 -13.77 8.86
C GLY A 368 2.31 -15.23 8.95
N ASP A 369 1.40 -16.19 9.16
CA ASP A 369 1.76 -17.61 9.27
C ASP A 369 2.02 -18.26 7.90
N GLN A 370 1.64 -17.60 6.80
CA GLN A 370 1.84 -18.09 5.44
C GLN A 370 3.18 -17.67 4.83
N VAL A 371 3.90 -16.74 5.45
CA VAL A 371 5.06 -16.09 4.85
C VAL A 371 6.33 -16.38 5.63
N THR A 372 7.23 -17.17 5.05
CA THR A 372 8.52 -17.50 5.71
C THR A 372 9.72 -16.81 5.06
N ASP A 373 9.66 -16.47 3.76
CA ASP A 373 10.79 -15.83 3.04
C ASP A 373 10.43 -14.49 2.34
N VAL A 374 9.17 -14.06 2.36
CA VAL A 374 8.77 -12.82 1.66
C VAL A 374 9.30 -11.57 2.33
N LEU A 375 9.47 -11.57 3.65
CA LEU A 375 9.85 -10.37 4.40
C LEU A 375 11.26 -9.90 4.03
N ASP A 376 12.19 -10.82 3.76
CA ASP A 376 13.54 -10.48 3.30
C ASP A 376 13.51 -9.88 1.90
N TYR A 377 12.72 -10.46 1.00
CA TYR A 377 12.49 -9.90 -0.33
C TYR A 377 11.90 -8.49 -0.23
N LEU A 378 10.86 -8.28 0.58
CA LEU A 378 10.20 -6.98 0.73
C LEU A 378 11.13 -5.94 1.34
N ARG A 379 11.92 -6.31 2.36
CA ARG A 379 12.96 -5.43 2.90
C ARG A 379 13.98 -5.05 1.83
N PHE A 380 14.42 -6.00 1.02
CA PHE A 380 15.34 -5.71 -0.08
C PHE A 380 14.74 -4.73 -1.10
N GLN A 381 13.45 -4.92 -1.46
CA GLN A 381 12.72 -4.02 -2.37
C GLN A 381 12.46 -2.63 -1.77
N LYS A 382 12.33 -2.52 -0.44
CA LYS A 382 12.27 -1.25 0.30
C LYS A 382 13.65 -0.67 0.65
N PHE A 383 14.70 -1.23 0.04
CA PHE A 383 16.09 -0.81 0.26
C PHE A 383 16.62 -1.01 1.68
N ASP A 384 15.93 -1.76 2.54
CA ASP A 384 16.22 -1.99 3.97
C ASP A 384 16.80 -3.39 4.26
N TYR A 385 17.62 -3.92 3.35
CA TYR A 385 18.27 -5.22 3.53
C TYR A 385 19.79 -5.09 3.49
N PHE A 386 20.41 -5.21 4.67
CA PHE A 386 21.84 -5.01 4.89
C PHE A 386 22.42 -5.94 5.95
N ASN A 387 23.74 -5.99 6.01
CA ASN A 387 24.41 -6.57 7.17
C ASN A 387 24.20 -5.67 8.40
N LYS A 388 23.61 -6.24 9.46
CA LYS A 388 23.32 -5.54 10.72
C LYS A 388 24.57 -5.00 11.41
N ASP A 389 25.74 -5.58 11.13
CA ASP A 389 27.02 -5.09 11.66
C ASP A 389 27.37 -3.67 11.20
N PHE A 390 26.72 -3.16 10.16
CA PHE A 390 26.91 -1.78 9.67
C PHE A 390 25.97 -0.76 10.31
N LEU A 391 24.99 -1.19 11.12
CA LEU A 391 24.08 -0.29 11.81
C LEU A 391 24.79 0.43 12.96
N VAL A 392 24.45 1.71 13.15
CA VAL A 392 24.96 2.54 14.25
C VAL A 392 23.77 2.94 15.11
N ASP A 393 23.78 2.56 16.39
CA ASP A 393 22.69 2.77 17.34
C ASP A 393 21.30 2.29 16.85
N GLY A 394 21.30 1.23 16.02
CA GLY A 394 20.10 0.63 15.45
C GLY A 394 19.60 1.27 14.14
N GLY A 395 20.16 2.42 13.73
CA GLY A 395 19.86 3.08 12.46
C GLY A 395 20.93 2.84 11.38
N MET A 396 20.59 3.17 10.12
CA MET A 396 21.59 3.14 9.05
C MET A 396 22.59 4.30 9.21
N PRO A 397 23.89 4.09 8.94
CA PRO A 397 24.89 5.13 9.06
C PRO A 397 24.56 6.30 8.13
N ARG A 398 24.72 7.53 8.62
CA ARG A 398 24.41 8.75 7.87
C ARG A 398 25.69 9.39 7.30
N PRO A 399 25.59 10.08 6.15
CA PRO A 399 26.62 11.00 5.71
C PRO A 399 26.85 12.12 6.74
N GLU A 400 28.10 12.56 6.88
CA GLU A 400 28.44 13.83 7.49
C GLU A 400 27.97 14.98 6.60
N PHE A 401 27.53 16.09 7.20
CA PHE A 401 27.02 17.26 6.49
C PHE A 401 27.38 18.57 7.22
N HIS A 402 27.22 19.72 6.56
CA HIS A 402 27.58 21.01 7.13
C HIS A 402 26.76 21.37 8.40
N PRO A 403 27.37 21.92 9.46
CA PRO A 403 26.66 22.27 10.70
C PRO A 403 25.55 23.34 10.59
N SER A 404 25.42 23.99 9.44
CA SER A 404 24.35 24.97 9.19
C SER A 404 23.01 24.33 8.82
N MET A 405 22.98 23.02 8.57
CA MET A 405 21.75 22.27 8.34
C MET A 405 21.17 21.78 9.67
N THR A 406 19.85 21.76 9.79
CA THR A 406 19.15 21.23 10.96
C THR A 406 18.32 20.02 10.58
N VAL A 407 18.41 18.95 11.36
CA VAL A 407 17.56 17.75 11.18
C VAL A 407 16.13 18.12 11.59
N ALA A 408 15.19 18.08 10.64
CA ALA A 408 13.77 18.27 10.90
C ALA A 408 13.08 16.94 11.21
N VAL A 409 13.42 15.89 10.47
CA VAL A 409 12.90 14.54 10.66
C VAL A 409 14.05 13.55 10.51
N SER A 410 14.08 12.53 11.38
CA SER A 410 15.00 11.40 11.25
C SER A 410 14.23 10.11 11.45
N THR A 411 14.47 9.15 10.57
CA THR A 411 13.87 7.82 10.57
C THR A 411 14.97 6.76 10.59
N HIS A 412 14.62 5.47 10.48
CA HIS A 412 15.61 4.39 10.39
C HIS A 412 16.51 4.52 9.15
N SER A 413 15.93 4.84 7.98
CA SER A 413 16.62 4.82 6.69
C SER A 413 16.80 6.20 6.05
N ALA A 414 16.20 7.26 6.57
CA ALA A 414 16.28 8.59 5.97
C ALA A 414 16.27 9.74 6.98
N ASP A 415 16.87 10.86 6.59
CA ASP A 415 16.80 12.14 7.29
C ASP A 415 16.24 13.22 6.35
N THR A 416 15.37 14.07 6.86
CA THR A 416 15.00 15.34 6.23
C THR A 416 15.67 16.47 6.99
N LEU A 417 16.52 17.22 6.31
CA LEU A 417 17.25 18.37 6.83
C LEU A 417 16.70 19.67 6.24
N GLU A 418 16.94 20.78 6.93
CA GLU A 418 16.55 22.12 6.50
C GLU A 418 17.72 23.08 6.52
N HIS A 419 17.76 23.97 5.52
CA HIS A 419 18.66 25.11 5.49
C HIS A 419 18.02 26.27 4.72
N GLY A 420 17.57 27.31 5.42
CA GLY A 420 16.91 28.45 4.77
C GLY A 420 15.67 28.02 3.99
N ASN A 421 15.66 28.29 2.68
CA ASN A 421 14.57 27.89 1.77
C ASN A 421 14.76 26.49 1.17
N HIS A 422 15.73 25.71 1.65
CA HIS A 422 16.06 24.40 1.10
C HIS A 422 15.64 23.28 2.04
N ARG A 423 15.08 22.22 1.45
CA ARG A 423 14.88 20.91 2.07
C ARG A 423 15.92 19.97 1.50
N ILE A 424 16.49 19.13 2.36
CA ILE A 424 17.44 18.10 1.95
C ILE A 424 16.93 16.75 2.43
N VAL A 425 16.66 15.83 1.52
CA VAL A 425 16.26 14.47 1.84
C VAL A 425 17.46 13.56 1.61
N VAL A 426 17.93 12.94 2.69
CA VAL A 426 18.99 11.94 2.66
C VAL A 426 18.35 10.58 2.85
N GLN A 427 18.39 9.72 1.84
CA GLN A 427 17.89 8.35 1.92
C GLN A 427 19.04 7.35 1.81
N MET A 428 19.17 6.52 2.84
CA MET A 428 20.07 5.37 2.85
C MET A 428 19.37 4.15 2.25
N GLY A 429 20.10 3.37 1.47
CA GLY A 429 19.58 2.18 0.80
C GLY A 429 20.66 1.22 0.36
N ASN A 430 20.25 -0.01 0.07
CA ASN A 430 21.12 -1.01 -0.53
C ASN A 430 21.46 -0.61 -1.98
N HIS A 431 22.35 -1.35 -2.63
CA HIS A 431 22.72 -1.09 -4.02
C HIS A 431 21.52 -1.00 -4.99
N LEU A 432 20.37 -1.65 -4.70
CA LEU A 432 19.16 -1.54 -5.52
C LEU A 432 18.63 -0.10 -5.59
N LEU A 433 18.78 0.68 -4.51
CA LEU A 433 18.40 2.10 -4.46
C LEU A 433 19.18 2.91 -5.49
N LEU A 434 20.50 2.70 -5.56
CA LEU A 434 21.38 3.38 -6.52
C LEU A 434 21.00 3.03 -7.97
N GLU A 435 20.83 1.73 -8.25
CA GLU A 435 20.48 1.26 -9.59
C GLU A 435 19.12 1.82 -10.05
N HIS A 436 18.10 1.80 -9.19
CA HIS A 436 16.79 2.37 -9.52
C HIS A 436 16.87 3.88 -9.71
N ALA A 437 17.61 4.59 -8.86
CA ALA A 437 17.80 6.03 -8.99
C ALA A 437 18.40 6.40 -10.36
N LYS A 438 19.44 5.68 -10.80
CA LYS A 438 20.05 5.87 -12.12
C LYS A 438 19.05 5.72 -13.26
N THR A 439 18.22 4.67 -13.20
CA THR A 439 17.20 4.43 -14.24
C THR A 439 16.01 5.40 -14.18
N ALA A 440 15.68 5.93 -13.00
CA ALA A 440 14.54 6.83 -12.81
C ALA A 440 14.78 8.21 -13.42
N LEU A 441 16.04 8.66 -13.52
CA LEU A 441 16.41 9.97 -14.04
C LEU A 441 15.86 10.24 -15.44
N THR A 442 15.90 9.25 -16.34
CA THR A 442 15.43 9.43 -17.72
C THR A 442 13.93 9.70 -17.81
N ASN A 443 13.18 9.37 -16.75
CA ASN A 443 11.73 9.43 -16.70
C ASN A 443 11.21 10.53 -15.76
N ARG A 444 12.09 11.27 -15.07
CA ARG A 444 11.69 12.42 -14.25
C ARG A 444 11.24 13.56 -15.18
N ASN A 445 10.06 14.11 -14.92
CA ASN A 445 9.52 15.26 -15.63
C ASN A 445 10.17 16.56 -15.12
N VAL A 446 11.45 16.77 -15.42
CA VAL A 446 12.25 17.92 -14.97
C VAL A 446 13.13 18.44 -16.11
N THR A 447 13.61 19.68 -15.98
CA THR A 447 14.66 20.21 -16.85
C THR A 447 16.01 19.96 -16.20
N TYR A 448 16.98 19.42 -16.96
CA TYR A 448 18.34 19.16 -16.48
C TYR A 448 19.32 20.21 -16.98
N ASP A 449 20.04 20.84 -16.05
CA ASP A 449 21.08 21.85 -16.31
C ASP A 449 22.49 21.32 -15.97
N LEU A 450 22.55 20.33 -15.07
CA LEU A 450 23.77 19.63 -14.66
C LEU A 450 23.52 18.12 -14.74
N GLY A 451 24.50 17.37 -15.25
CA GLY A 451 24.45 15.91 -15.30
C GLY A 451 25.84 15.27 -15.38
N SER A 452 26.10 14.34 -14.47
CA SER A 452 27.27 13.48 -14.47
C SER A 452 26.92 12.12 -13.88
N GLU A 453 27.34 11.05 -14.53
CA GLU A 453 27.09 9.67 -14.10
C GLU A 453 28.35 8.83 -14.25
N SER A 454 28.55 7.90 -13.31
CA SER A 454 29.62 6.91 -13.32
C SER A 454 29.08 5.55 -12.86
N SER A 455 29.94 4.52 -12.83
CA SER A 455 29.60 3.25 -12.17
C SER A 455 29.25 3.45 -10.69
N ASP A 456 29.89 4.41 -10.03
CA ASP A 456 29.90 4.52 -8.58
C ASP A 456 28.91 5.56 -8.06
N GLY A 457 28.26 6.32 -8.95
CA GLY A 457 27.31 7.34 -8.53
C GLY A 457 26.92 8.29 -9.64
N PHE A 458 26.22 9.34 -9.24
CA PHE A 458 25.70 10.36 -10.13
C PHE A 458 25.51 11.71 -9.44
N VAL A 459 25.42 12.77 -10.24
CA VAL A 459 24.98 14.11 -9.86
C VAL A 459 24.10 14.67 -10.97
N TYR A 460 22.91 15.13 -10.62
CA TYR A 460 22.00 15.83 -11.53
C TYR A 460 21.43 17.06 -10.86
N GLY A 461 21.39 18.17 -11.58
CA GLY A 461 20.79 19.41 -11.11
C GLY A 461 19.93 20.02 -12.20
N GLY A 462 18.93 20.79 -11.78
CA GLY A 462 18.02 21.42 -12.71
C GLY A 462 16.79 22.01 -12.03
N THR A 463 15.66 22.03 -12.73
CA THR A 463 14.41 22.63 -12.25
C THR A 463 13.20 21.72 -12.46
N TYR A 464 12.32 21.67 -11.46
CA TYR A 464 11.00 21.04 -11.58
C TYR A 464 10.07 21.88 -12.48
N PRO A 465 8.94 21.33 -12.97
CA PRO A 465 7.95 22.09 -13.74
C PRO A 465 7.39 23.30 -12.99
N SER A 466 7.39 23.25 -11.65
CA SER A 466 7.05 24.36 -10.77
C SER A 466 8.02 25.54 -10.85
N GLY A 467 9.24 25.33 -11.36
CA GLY A 467 10.34 26.30 -11.38
C GLY A 467 11.26 26.24 -10.15
N ARG A 468 10.99 25.35 -9.20
CA ARG A 468 11.88 25.13 -8.04
C ARG A 468 13.16 24.42 -8.50
N PRO A 469 14.37 24.91 -8.14
CA PRO A 469 15.61 24.21 -8.45
C PRO A 469 15.80 22.98 -7.56
N PHE A 470 16.49 21.98 -8.09
CA PHE A 470 16.92 20.80 -7.35
C PHE A 470 18.35 20.38 -7.71
N LEU A 471 18.99 19.69 -6.78
CA LEU A 471 20.26 19.00 -6.96
C LEU A 471 20.17 17.63 -6.30
N TRP A 472 20.35 16.57 -7.07
CA TRP A 472 20.23 15.18 -6.65
C TRP A 472 21.50 14.41 -6.96
N PHE A 473 22.06 13.74 -5.96
CA PHE A 473 23.30 13.00 -6.13
C PHE A 473 23.35 11.75 -5.25
N SER A 474 24.30 10.88 -5.55
CA SER A 474 24.57 9.68 -4.77
C SER A 474 25.99 9.66 -4.21
N LEU A 475 26.12 9.11 -3.01
CA LEU A 475 27.38 8.69 -2.41
C LEU A 475 27.30 7.18 -2.16
N TYR A 476 28.21 6.41 -2.73
CA TYR A 476 28.18 4.96 -2.68
C TYR A 476 29.42 4.40 -1.99
N ASP A 477 29.19 3.57 -0.98
CA ASP A 477 30.20 2.75 -0.32
C ASP A 477 30.12 1.33 -0.90
N ASP A 478 31.08 0.98 -1.75
CA ASP A 478 31.13 -0.33 -2.42
C ASP A 478 31.44 -1.47 -1.43
N GLU A 479 32.26 -1.22 -0.41
CA GLU A 479 32.60 -2.23 0.60
C GLU A 479 31.36 -2.61 1.42
N GLY A 480 30.57 -1.60 1.83
CA GLY A 480 29.31 -1.79 2.55
C GLY A 480 28.12 -2.13 1.66
N ARG A 481 28.23 -1.97 0.32
CA ARG A 481 27.11 -1.98 -0.65
C ARG A 481 25.94 -1.08 -0.23
N MET A 482 26.28 0.11 0.26
CA MET A 482 25.33 1.10 0.75
C MET A 482 25.39 2.37 -0.09
N ALA A 483 24.22 2.87 -0.45
CA ALA A 483 24.05 4.15 -1.12
C ALA A 483 23.40 5.15 -0.18
N ALA A 484 23.91 6.37 -0.18
CA ALA A 484 23.20 7.55 0.28
C ALA A 484 22.75 8.33 -0.95
N LEU A 485 21.44 8.48 -1.13
CA LEU A 485 20.88 9.43 -2.09
C LEU A 485 20.57 10.72 -1.36
N VAL A 486 21.03 11.85 -1.91
CA VAL A 486 20.83 13.16 -1.32
C VAL A 486 20.14 14.04 -2.36
N GLU A 487 18.93 14.49 -2.05
CA GLU A 487 18.15 15.40 -2.89
C GLU A 487 17.97 16.73 -2.15
N ILE A 488 18.51 17.80 -2.70
CA ILE A 488 18.43 19.17 -2.19
C ILE A 488 17.46 19.93 -3.10
N GLU A 489 16.36 20.41 -2.55
CA GLU A 489 15.33 21.12 -3.30
C GLU A 489 14.97 22.44 -2.62
N ALA A 490 14.60 23.45 -3.41
CA ALA A 490 13.98 24.64 -2.86
C ALA A 490 12.53 24.34 -2.44
N LYS A 491 12.09 24.83 -1.28
CA LYS A 491 10.71 24.68 -0.80
C LYS A 491 9.73 25.49 -1.66
N THR A 492 10.13 26.69 -2.07
CA THR A 492 9.36 27.59 -2.95
C THR A 492 10.19 28.01 -4.15
N VAL A 493 9.53 28.53 -5.19
CA VAL A 493 10.22 29.14 -6.33
C VAL A 493 11.02 30.36 -5.81
N PRO A 494 12.35 30.40 -5.99
CA PRO A 494 13.17 31.49 -5.50
C PRO A 494 13.04 32.73 -6.41
N ASP A 495 13.15 33.93 -5.82
CA ASP A 495 13.24 35.19 -6.58
C ASP A 495 14.55 35.29 -7.37
N ASP A 496 15.63 34.72 -6.82
CA ASP A 496 16.96 34.64 -7.42
C ASP A 496 17.37 33.16 -7.55
N LEU A 497 17.20 32.62 -8.76
CA LEU A 497 17.50 31.24 -9.07
C LEU A 497 19.00 30.92 -8.97
N GLU A 498 19.86 31.83 -9.42
CA GLU A 498 21.32 31.62 -9.43
C GLU A 498 21.85 31.55 -8.00
N ALA A 499 21.38 32.43 -7.12
CA ALA A 499 21.72 32.38 -5.70
C ALA A 499 21.21 31.09 -5.02
N ALA A 500 20.00 30.64 -5.37
CA ALA A 500 19.44 29.41 -4.81
C ALA A 500 20.23 28.17 -5.23
N VAL A 501 20.67 28.09 -6.49
CA VAL A 501 21.52 27.00 -7.01
C VAL A 501 22.91 27.04 -6.35
N ALA A 502 23.51 28.22 -6.18
CA ALA A 502 24.80 28.34 -5.48
C ALA A 502 24.75 27.82 -4.03
N VAL A 503 23.62 27.99 -3.34
CA VAL A 503 23.40 27.37 -2.02
C VAL A 503 23.31 25.85 -2.14
N GLN A 504 22.62 25.30 -3.15
CA GLN A 504 22.55 23.85 -3.36
C GLN A 504 23.92 23.24 -3.56
N ASP A 505 24.77 23.86 -4.39
CA ASP A 505 26.14 23.42 -4.62
C ASP A 505 26.94 23.44 -3.31
N PHE A 506 26.92 24.56 -2.58
CA PHE A 506 27.60 24.67 -1.29
C PHE A 506 27.20 23.55 -0.32
N LEU A 507 25.89 23.28 -0.21
CA LEU A 507 25.35 22.25 0.65
C LEU A 507 25.79 20.85 0.18
N ALA A 508 25.69 20.54 -1.11
CA ALA A 508 26.07 19.26 -1.68
C ALA A 508 27.55 18.93 -1.47
N CYS A 509 28.43 19.93 -1.64
CA CYS A 509 29.87 19.81 -1.45
C CYS A 509 30.29 19.52 0.00
N SER A 510 29.39 19.72 0.96
CA SER A 510 29.66 19.44 2.37
C SER A 510 29.40 18.00 2.77
N PHE A 511 28.72 17.21 1.93
CA PHE A 511 28.39 15.83 2.26
C PHE A 511 29.60 14.91 2.11
N ASN A 512 29.83 14.08 3.12
CA ASN A 512 30.81 12.99 3.07
C ASN A 512 30.20 11.71 3.64
N PHE A 513 30.29 10.62 2.91
CA PHE A 513 29.88 9.30 3.39
C PHE A 513 31.04 8.33 3.28
N ARG A 514 31.64 7.97 4.43
CA ARG A 514 32.74 6.99 4.51
C ARG A 514 33.94 7.33 3.60
N GLY A 515 34.25 8.61 3.44
CA GLY A 515 35.32 9.09 2.57
C GLY A 515 34.90 9.39 1.14
N HIS A 516 33.65 9.11 0.77
CA HIS A 516 33.08 9.47 -0.54
C HIS A 516 32.39 10.85 -0.45
N ALA A 517 32.80 11.76 -1.32
CA ALA A 517 32.26 13.12 -1.41
C ALA A 517 32.27 13.60 -2.86
N LEU A 518 31.47 14.64 -3.16
CA LEU A 518 31.46 15.25 -4.49
C LEU A 518 32.76 16.03 -4.76
N MET A 519 33.22 15.99 -6.01
CA MET A 519 34.35 16.80 -6.46
C MET A 519 33.86 18.19 -6.89
N CYS A 520 33.77 19.09 -5.93
CA CYS A 520 33.38 20.48 -6.18
C CYS A 520 34.57 21.34 -6.62
N GLN A 521 34.34 22.25 -7.57
CA GLN A 521 35.36 23.15 -8.12
C GLN A 521 35.23 24.57 -7.58
#